data_AF-A0AAN7RGJ7-F1
#
_entry.id   AF-A0AAN7RGJ7-F1
#
_cell.length_a   1.000
_cell.length_b   1.000
_cell.length_c   1.000
_cell.angle_alpha   90.00
_cell.angle_beta   90.00
_cell.angle_gamma   90.00
#
_symmetry.space_group_name_H-M   'P 1'
#
loop_
_entity.id
_entity.type
_entity.pdbx_description
1 polymer ?
#
loop_
_entity_poly.entity_id
_entity_poly.type
_entity_poly.pdbx_seq_one_letter_code
_entity_poly.pdbx_strand_id
1 'polypeptide(L)'
;MWISRSILLKSLLHQRCYSQSVAAAAVAFEHSFEQAPLTYLEGFPRPDPKYDETILAIPRDGSGKNISGKERKQGRVPAILFEQEDGQHGGNKRLISVRANQIRKLVNHLGRSFFLSRLFDLEVAPEFGSDEVIEKIRVLPRAIHLHSGTDAPLNVTFIRAPSHALLKVDVPLVYRGEDVCPGLRKGSSLNTIRRTVKYLCPADVIPPYIDVDLSELDVGQKLTMADLKVHPALKLLKSKDEPVCKHHIPPKRKNSGSPKIGKADVMVKDPGGRFKSIFNFGDSPSDTGNYLAVGAPRFPFIKQLPYGETIFMKATGRSSDGRLIIDFIADYLGLPFLPPYRKLVGGPYVKTGVSFAVFGATALDPDFFYSQNLGPTLWTNDSLSIQVGWFKKWKSSICTTKQECDGYFKTSLFMVGEIGGNDYNIPFLFTRAPIQQVRPFIPFVVQAIVNATTALIEEGAVNLVVPGNLPLGCVPAYLTAYQGANQSTYNPKTGCMDSFNALSKHHNQMLIQALQRRDIHKQGLPTWTSTAPP
;
A
#
# COMPACT_ATOMS: atom_id res chain seq x y z
N MET A 1 28.11 31.04 -35.87
CA MET A 1 27.23 32.10 -36.42
C MET A 1 25.87 31.45 -36.71
N TRP A 2 24.80 31.99 -36.08
CA TRP A 2 23.34 31.78 -36.34
C TRP A 2 22.81 30.34 -36.15
N ILE A 3 22.23 29.90 -35.02
CA ILE A 3 21.01 30.30 -34.27
C ILE A 3 19.77 30.51 -35.14
N SER A 4 18.76 29.64 -34.95
CA SER A 4 17.36 30.09 -34.87
C SER A 4 16.55 29.22 -33.91
N ARG A 5 15.87 29.90 -32.99
CA ARG A 5 14.85 29.42 -32.05
C ARG A 5 13.47 29.47 -32.72
N SER A 6 12.52 28.66 -32.28
CA SER A 6 11.11 29.08 -32.29
C SER A 6 10.35 28.48 -31.10
N ILE A 7 9.95 29.38 -30.22
CA ILE A 7 8.96 29.22 -29.15
C ILE A 7 7.61 29.60 -29.76
N LEU A 8 6.54 28.89 -29.43
CA LEU A 8 5.18 29.41 -29.55
C LEU A 8 4.36 29.06 -28.30
N LEU A 9 4.25 30.07 -27.42
CA LEU A 9 3.16 30.24 -26.47
C LEU A 9 1.85 30.46 -27.23
N LYS A 10 0.73 29.89 -26.75
CA LYS A 10 -0.58 30.56 -26.82
C LYS A 10 -1.36 30.34 -25.52
N SER A 11 -1.51 31.43 -24.77
CA SER A 11 -2.60 31.61 -23.81
C SER A 11 -3.88 31.95 -24.56
N LEU A 12 -5.02 31.43 -24.11
CA LEU A 12 -6.30 32.11 -24.29
C LEU A 12 -6.98 32.25 -22.94
N LEU A 13 -6.97 33.50 -22.49
CA LEU A 13 -7.84 34.06 -21.48
C LEU A 13 -9.28 34.03 -21.99
N HIS A 14 -10.21 33.57 -21.16
CA HIS A 14 -11.55 34.16 -21.07
C HIS A 14 -11.86 34.39 -19.60
N GLN A 15 -11.63 35.63 -19.17
CA GLN A 15 -12.23 36.22 -17.97
C GLN A 15 -13.66 36.66 -18.30
N ARG A 16 -14.54 36.50 -17.31
CA ARG A 16 -15.67 37.37 -16.87
C ARG A 16 -16.81 36.47 -16.36
N CYS A 17 -17.47 36.69 -15.23
CA CYS A 17 -17.45 37.74 -14.20
C CYS A 17 -17.87 37.12 -12.85
N TYR A 18 -17.39 37.69 -11.75
CA TYR A 18 -18.03 37.57 -10.44
C TYR A 18 -19.18 38.58 -10.36
N SER A 19 -20.35 38.18 -9.85
CA SER A 19 -21.17 39.04 -8.98
C SER A 19 -22.22 38.26 -8.18
N GLN A 20 -22.08 38.37 -6.85
CA GLN A 20 -23.09 38.60 -5.81
C GLN A 20 -24.25 37.61 -5.57
N SER A 21 -24.26 37.18 -4.32
CA SER A 21 -25.32 36.63 -3.47
C SER A 21 -26.71 37.23 -3.69
N VAL A 22 -27.75 36.38 -3.73
CA VAL A 22 -29.10 36.73 -3.27
C VAL A 22 -29.73 35.50 -2.59
N ALA A 23 -30.30 35.75 -1.41
CA ALA A 23 -30.98 34.79 -0.56
C ALA A 23 -32.42 34.47 -1.05
N ALA A 24 -32.85 33.26 -0.69
CA ALA A 24 -34.22 32.82 -0.39
C ALA A 24 -35.37 33.16 -1.36
N ALA A 25 -35.91 32.11 -1.98
CA ALA A 25 -37.35 31.90 -2.06
C ALA A 25 -37.62 30.39 -1.99
N ALA A 26 -38.16 29.95 -0.85
CA ALA A 26 -38.71 28.62 -0.68
C ALA A 26 -39.94 28.50 -1.59
N VAL A 27 -39.91 27.52 -2.50
CA VAL A 27 -41.12 27.00 -3.12
C VAL A 27 -41.31 25.62 -2.51
N ALA A 28 -42.23 25.57 -1.55
CA ALA A 28 -42.74 24.32 -0.99
C ALA A 28 -43.42 23.54 -2.12
N PHE A 29 -42.81 22.43 -2.54
CA PHE A 29 -43.56 21.34 -3.14
C PHE A 29 -43.93 20.39 -2.02
N GLU A 30 -45.11 20.62 -1.44
CA GLU A 30 -45.85 19.56 -0.76
C GLU A 30 -46.25 18.53 -1.82
N HIS A 31 -45.48 17.45 -1.90
CA HIS A 31 -46.02 16.19 -2.39
C HIS A 31 -45.92 15.18 -1.26
N SER A 32 -47.00 15.12 -0.49
CA SER A 32 -47.39 13.98 0.32
C SER A 32 -47.60 12.78 -0.60
N PHE A 33 -46.51 12.04 -0.83
CA PHE A 33 -46.62 10.62 -1.09
C PHE A 33 -46.39 9.93 0.25
N GLU A 34 -47.43 9.33 0.80
CA GLU A 34 -47.25 8.17 1.67
C GLU A 34 -46.48 7.14 0.86
N GLN A 35 -45.15 7.17 0.97
CA GLN A 35 -44.31 6.10 0.47
C GLN A 35 -44.61 4.89 1.35
N ALA A 36 -45.11 3.82 0.72
CA ALA A 36 -45.17 2.52 1.36
C ALA A 36 -43.83 2.24 2.07
N PRO A 37 -43.84 1.66 3.29
CA PRO A 37 -42.63 1.43 4.05
C PRO A 37 -41.63 0.68 3.17
N LEU A 38 -40.43 1.24 3.02
CA LEU A 38 -39.38 0.65 2.20
C LEU A 38 -38.95 -0.66 2.86
N THR A 39 -39.39 -1.78 2.32
CA THR A 39 -39.05 -3.12 2.80
C THR A 39 -37.99 -3.76 1.91
N TYR A 40 -37.17 -4.65 2.47
CA TYR A 40 -36.22 -5.45 1.69
C TYR A 40 -36.95 -6.27 0.61
N LEU A 41 -36.58 -6.03 -0.65
CA LEU A 41 -37.09 -6.80 -1.78
C LEU A 41 -36.69 -8.29 -1.68
N GLU A 42 -37.54 -9.15 -2.23
CA GLU A 42 -37.28 -10.59 -2.30
C GLU A 42 -36.06 -10.90 -3.19
N GLY A 43 -35.19 -11.80 -2.75
CA GLY A 43 -33.93 -12.12 -3.44
C GLY A 43 -32.74 -11.21 -3.16
N PHE A 44 -32.90 -10.15 -2.36
CA PHE A 44 -31.78 -9.30 -1.91
C PHE A 44 -31.27 -9.72 -0.51
N PRO A 45 -29.96 -9.53 -0.22
CA PRO A 45 -29.40 -9.81 1.09
C PRO A 45 -30.11 -9.06 2.21
N ARG A 46 -30.50 -9.78 3.26
CA ARG A 46 -31.08 -9.22 4.50
C ARG A 46 -30.12 -9.43 5.68
N PRO A 47 -30.09 -8.52 6.66
CA PRO A 47 -29.30 -8.72 7.86
C PRO A 47 -29.71 -10.04 8.54
N ASP A 48 -28.72 -10.90 8.84
CA ASP A 48 -28.97 -12.18 9.50
C ASP A 48 -29.55 -11.94 10.91
N PRO A 49 -30.76 -12.44 11.22
CA PRO A 49 -31.40 -12.27 12.53
C PRO A 49 -30.58 -12.82 13.70
N LYS A 50 -29.70 -13.81 13.45
CA LYS A 50 -28.83 -14.41 14.47
C LYS A 50 -27.91 -13.40 15.17
N TYR A 51 -27.57 -12.32 14.47
CA TYR A 51 -26.69 -11.25 14.97
C TYR A 51 -27.45 -9.94 15.22
N ASP A 52 -28.78 -10.01 15.35
CA ASP A 52 -29.63 -8.90 15.74
C ASP A 52 -29.54 -8.69 17.26
N GLU A 53 -28.37 -8.20 17.69
CA GLU A 53 -28.04 -7.99 19.10
C GLU A 53 -28.10 -6.49 19.42
N THR A 54 -28.82 -6.13 20.49
CA THR A 54 -28.86 -4.76 21.01
C THR A 54 -27.51 -4.41 21.66
N ILE A 55 -26.91 -3.31 21.23
CA ILE A 55 -25.68 -2.79 21.81
C ILE A 55 -26.01 -2.01 23.07
N LEU A 56 -25.44 -2.42 24.21
CA LEU A 56 -25.63 -1.72 25.48
C LEU A 56 -24.61 -0.58 25.62
N ALA A 57 -25.10 0.58 26.05
CA ALA A 57 -24.31 1.77 26.26
C ALA A 57 -24.64 2.46 27.58
N ILE A 58 -23.67 3.21 28.10
CA ILE A 58 -23.86 4.14 29.22
C ILE A 58 -23.43 5.55 28.80
N PRO A 59 -24.04 6.62 29.34
CA PRO A 59 -23.58 7.98 29.12
C PRO A 59 -22.19 8.21 29.71
N ARG A 60 -21.46 9.19 29.17
CA ARG A 60 -20.11 9.53 29.61
C ARG A 60 -19.92 11.04 29.71
N ASP A 61 -19.46 11.53 30.84
CA ASP A 61 -19.43 12.97 31.14
C ASP A 61 -18.32 13.76 30.44
N GLY A 62 -17.17 13.12 30.17
CA GLY A 62 -15.98 13.80 29.64
C GLY A 62 -15.33 13.08 28.48
N SER A 63 -14.49 13.76 27.70
CA SER A 63 -13.72 13.19 26.58
C SER A 63 -12.21 13.42 26.73
N GLY A 64 -11.39 12.71 25.95
CA GLY A 64 -9.93 12.87 25.95
C GLY A 64 -9.15 11.60 26.29
N LYS A 65 -7.82 11.69 26.24
CA LYS A 65 -6.88 10.56 26.35
C LYS A 65 -7.01 9.82 27.69
N ASN A 66 -7.04 10.56 28.80
CA ASN A 66 -7.03 9.97 30.14
C ASN A 66 -8.35 9.26 30.46
N ILE A 67 -9.48 9.87 30.13
CA ILE A 67 -10.82 9.28 30.34
C ILE A 67 -10.98 8.03 29.46
N SER A 68 -10.63 8.12 28.17
CA SER A 68 -10.66 6.97 27.25
C SER A 68 -9.77 5.82 27.73
N GLY A 69 -8.61 6.13 28.34
CA GLY A 69 -7.73 5.14 28.95
C GLY A 69 -8.36 4.43 30.15
N LYS A 70 -9.06 5.17 31.03
CA LYS A 70 -9.79 4.60 32.17
C LYS A 70 -10.92 3.68 31.70
N GLU A 71 -11.71 4.13 30.72
CA GLU A 71 -12.79 3.32 30.12
C GLU A 71 -12.28 1.98 29.59
N ARG A 72 -11.19 1.99 28.82
CA ARG A 72 -10.60 0.76 28.27
C ARG A 72 -10.05 -0.17 29.35
N LYS A 73 -9.46 0.37 30.41
CA LYS A 73 -9.03 -0.43 31.58
C LYS A 73 -10.20 -1.11 32.28
N GLN A 74 -11.38 -0.51 32.26
CA GLN A 74 -12.62 -1.06 32.82
C GLN A 74 -13.37 -1.97 31.84
N GLY A 75 -12.75 -2.37 30.72
CA GLY A 75 -13.37 -3.27 29.74
C GLY A 75 -14.42 -2.59 28.85
N ARG A 76 -14.41 -1.25 28.76
CA ARG A 76 -15.33 -0.45 27.96
C ARG A 76 -14.65 0.19 26.77
N VAL A 77 -15.43 0.52 25.74
CA VAL A 77 -14.95 1.24 24.56
C VAL A 77 -15.61 2.61 24.55
N PRO A 78 -14.82 3.71 24.60
CA PRO A 78 -15.38 5.04 24.48
C PRO A 78 -15.96 5.21 23.09
N ALA A 79 -17.21 5.65 23.02
CA ALA A 79 -17.95 5.83 21.79
C ALA A 79 -18.60 7.23 21.70
N ILE A 80 -19.01 7.58 20.48
CA ILE A 80 -19.67 8.85 20.17
C ILE A 80 -20.92 8.52 19.37
N LEU A 81 -22.05 9.09 19.77
CA LEU A 81 -23.30 9.07 19.02
C LEU A 81 -23.56 10.46 18.45
N PHE A 82 -23.69 10.56 17.13
CA PHE A 82 -24.16 11.79 16.48
C PHE A 82 -25.68 11.76 16.34
N GLU A 83 -26.34 12.79 16.86
CA GLU A 83 -27.80 12.86 16.93
C GLU A 83 -28.47 13.35 15.64
N GLN A 84 -27.74 14.03 14.77
CA GLN A 84 -28.30 14.57 13.53
C GLN A 84 -28.57 13.50 12.47
N GLU A 85 -29.74 13.60 11.83
CA GLU A 85 -30.29 12.62 10.88
C GLU A 85 -29.51 12.55 9.55
N ASP A 86 -28.89 13.65 9.11
CA ASP A 86 -28.21 13.72 7.81
C ASP A 86 -26.75 13.20 7.81
N GLY A 87 -26.19 12.89 8.98
CA GLY A 87 -24.84 12.33 9.14
C GLY A 87 -23.65 13.16 8.60
N GLN A 88 -23.89 14.37 8.06
CA GLN A 88 -22.92 15.15 7.28
C GLN A 88 -22.32 16.36 8.01
N HIS A 89 -23.01 16.90 9.02
CA HIS A 89 -22.54 18.03 9.81
C HIS A 89 -22.23 17.54 11.22
N GLY A 90 -21.11 17.98 11.79
CA GLY A 90 -20.67 17.59 13.14
C GLY A 90 -21.50 18.23 14.26
N GLY A 91 -22.84 18.18 14.16
CA GLY A 91 -23.75 18.64 15.20
C GLY A 91 -23.77 17.74 16.44
N ASN A 92 -24.62 18.10 17.41
CA ASN A 92 -24.74 17.53 18.76
C ASN A 92 -24.23 16.10 18.89
N LYS A 93 -23.08 15.98 19.55
CA LYS A 93 -22.40 14.70 19.81
C LYS A 93 -22.67 14.29 21.25
N ARG A 94 -23.25 13.11 21.43
CA ARG A 94 -23.42 12.50 22.74
C ARG A 94 -22.28 11.53 23.00
N LEU A 95 -21.65 11.68 24.17
CA LEU A 95 -20.56 10.80 24.58
C LEU A 95 -21.17 9.61 25.32
N ILE A 96 -20.82 8.41 24.85
CA ILE A 96 -21.27 7.16 25.43
C ILE A 96 -20.08 6.21 25.59
N SER A 97 -20.29 5.11 26.30
CA SER A 97 -19.36 3.99 26.40
C SER A 97 -20.11 2.69 26.19
N VAL A 98 -19.51 1.76 25.44
CA VAL A 98 -20.09 0.43 25.13
C VAL A 98 -19.19 -0.68 25.67
N ARG A 99 -19.71 -1.91 25.85
CA ARG A 99 -18.91 -3.04 26.34
C ARG A 99 -17.90 -3.51 25.29
N ALA A 100 -16.62 -3.62 25.65
CA ALA A 100 -15.58 -4.00 24.69
C ALA A 100 -15.74 -5.43 24.16
N ASN A 101 -16.11 -6.37 25.03
CA ASN A 101 -16.29 -7.77 24.64
C ASN A 101 -17.45 -7.93 23.65
N GLN A 102 -18.53 -7.16 23.83
CA GLN A 102 -19.69 -7.18 22.92
C GLN A 102 -19.30 -6.70 21.52
N ILE A 103 -18.67 -5.52 21.44
CA ILE A 103 -18.21 -4.98 20.14
C ILE A 103 -17.19 -5.90 19.49
N ARG A 104 -16.24 -6.45 20.25
CA ARG A 104 -15.23 -7.38 19.74
C ARG A 104 -15.88 -8.65 19.16
N LYS A 105 -16.85 -9.22 19.86
CA LYS A 105 -17.61 -10.39 19.39
C LYS A 105 -18.34 -10.08 18.08
N LEU A 106 -19.05 -8.96 18.01
CA LEU A 106 -19.78 -8.54 16.80
C LEU A 106 -18.82 -8.33 15.61
N VAL A 107 -17.70 -7.64 15.82
CA VAL A 107 -16.72 -7.36 14.77
C VAL A 107 -16.00 -8.62 14.31
N ASN A 108 -15.69 -9.56 15.21
CA ASN A 108 -15.05 -10.83 14.85
C ASN A 108 -15.99 -11.75 14.05
N HIS A 109 -17.29 -11.77 14.38
CA HIS A 109 -18.25 -12.61 13.66
C HIS A 109 -18.71 -12.00 12.33
N LEU A 110 -18.99 -10.70 12.29
CA LEU A 110 -19.48 -10.04 11.08
C LEU A 110 -18.34 -9.62 10.15
N GLY A 111 -17.18 -9.28 10.70
CA GLY A 111 -16.11 -8.59 10.00
C GLY A 111 -16.33 -7.07 9.96
N ARG A 112 -15.23 -6.32 9.81
CA ARG A 112 -15.23 -4.84 9.93
C ARG A 112 -16.18 -4.14 8.96
N SER A 113 -16.17 -4.50 7.68
CA SER A 113 -17.01 -3.81 6.68
C SER A 113 -18.49 -4.10 6.84
N PHE A 114 -18.84 -5.32 7.24
CA PHE A 114 -20.23 -5.72 7.49
C PHE A 114 -20.77 -5.08 8.78
N PHE A 115 -19.93 -4.95 9.80
CA PHE A 115 -20.27 -4.20 11.02
C PHE A 115 -20.62 -2.73 10.72
N LEU A 116 -19.89 -2.08 9.81
CA LEU A 116 -20.12 -0.67 9.45
C LEU A 116 -21.30 -0.44 8.51
N SER A 117 -21.85 -1.48 7.90
CA SER A 117 -22.99 -1.41 6.97
C SER A 117 -24.28 -1.97 7.57
N ARG A 118 -24.26 -2.41 8.83
CA ARG A 118 -25.41 -2.99 9.52
C ARG A 118 -25.97 -2.02 10.57
N LEU A 119 -27.30 -1.93 10.63
CA LEU A 119 -28.00 -1.22 11.70
C LEU A 119 -28.04 -2.05 12.98
N PHE A 120 -27.96 -1.35 14.11
CA PHE A 120 -28.10 -1.93 15.44
C PHE A 120 -29.05 -1.08 16.27
N ASP A 121 -29.74 -1.71 17.21
CA ASP A 121 -30.38 -1.01 18.31
C ASP A 121 -29.33 -0.72 19.38
N LEU A 122 -29.27 0.53 19.83
CA LEU A 122 -28.43 1.00 20.92
C LEU A 122 -29.31 1.34 22.11
N GLU A 123 -29.09 0.65 23.22
CA GLU A 123 -29.81 0.89 24.46
C GLU A 123 -28.89 1.62 25.44
N VAL A 124 -29.28 2.84 25.80
CA VAL A 124 -28.55 3.67 26.75
C VAL A 124 -29.17 3.50 28.13
N ALA A 125 -28.43 2.89 29.05
CA ALA A 125 -28.80 2.71 30.46
C ALA A 125 -27.96 3.66 31.33
N PRO A 126 -28.37 3.98 32.58
CA PRO A 126 -27.54 4.78 33.48
C PRO A 126 -26.25 4.03 33.83
N GLU A 127 -26.34 2.72 34.05
CA GLU A 127 -25.21 1.83 34.31
C GLU A 127 -25.40 0.47 33.62
N PHE A 128 -24.30 -0.26 33.43
CA PHE A 128 -24.34 -1.58 32.82
C PHE A 128 -24.97 -2.61 33.75
N GLY A 129 -26.11 -3.18 33.34
CA GLY A 129 -26.84 -4.19 34.11
C GLY A 129 -27.98 -3.64 34.97
N SER A 130 -28.30 -2.35 34.83
CA SER A 130 -29.58 -1.80 35.31
C SER A 130 -30.71 -2.25 34.40
N ASP A 131 -31.90 -2.49 34.98
CA ASP A 131 -33.15 -2.73 34.22
C ASP A 131 -33.77 -1.41 33.70
N GLU A 132 -33.23 -0.26 34.11
CA GLU A 132 -33.67 1.05 33.65
C GLU A 132 -33.03 1.41 32.30
N VAL A 133 -33.87 1.72 31.32
CA VAL A 133 -33.47 2.19 29.99
C VAL A 133 -33.75 3.68 29.88
N ILE A 134 -32.71 4.47 29.66
CA ILE A 134 -32.84 5.92 29.41
C ILE A 134 -33.42 6.15 28.02
N GLU A 135 -32.84 5.51 27.01
CA GLU A 135 -33.24 5.69 25.62
C GLU A 135 -32.85 4.46 24.78
N LYS A 136 -33.73 4.08 23.85
CA LYS A 136 -33.44 3.09 22.81
C LYS A 136 -33.37 3.79 21.45
N ILE A 137 -32.24 3.66 20.78
CA ILE A 137 -31.90 4.44 19.58
C ILE A 137 -31.45 3.48 18.48
N ARG A 138 -32.04 3.58 17.29
CA ARG A 138 -31.52 2.88 16.11
C ARG A 138 -30.29 3.61 15.58
N VAL A 139 -29.18 2.91 15.41
CA VAL A 139 -27.89 3.49 15.04
C VAL A 139 -27.19 2.73 13.92
N LEU A 140 -26.39 3.46 13.14
CA LEU A 140 -25.44 2.90 12.19
C LEU A 140 -24.00 3.14 12.68
N PRO A 141 -23.15 2.11 12.77
CA PRO A 141 -21.73 2.31 13.04
C PRO A 141 -21.04 2.97 11.84
N ARG A 142 -20.58 4.21 12.01
CA ARG A 142 -19.90 4.97 10.96
C ARG A 142 -18.41 4.62 10.86
N ALA A 143 -17.77 4.40 11.99
CA ALA A 143 -16.34 4.09 12.05
C ALA A 143 -16.01 3.28 13.29
N ILE A 144 -15.04 2.38 13.13
CA ILE A 144 -14.43 1.65 14.22
C ILE A 144 -12.91 1.72 14.09
N HIS A 145 -12.27 2.06 15.21
CA HIS A 145 -10.81 2.05 15.35
C HIS A 145 -10.42 0.83 16.19
N LEU A 146 -9.57 -0.02 15.61
CA LEU A 146 -9.02 -1.19 16.26
C LEU A 146 -7.55 -0.96 16.61
N HIS A 147 -7.08 -1.59 17.66
CA HIS A 147 -5.67 -1.61 18.02
C HIS A 147 -4.89 -2.47 17.02
N SER A 148 -3.87 -1.92 16.37
CA SER A 148 -3.19 -2.55 15.22
C SER A 148 -2.53 -3.90 15.50
N GLY A 149 -2.18 -4.20 16.76
CA GLY A 149 -1.54 -5.46 17.13
C GLY A 149 -2.44 -6.47 17.85
N THR A 150 -3.62 -6.07 18.33
CA THR A 150 -4.48 -6.95 19.16
C THR A 150 -5.93 -7.02 18.67
N ASP A 151 -6.27 -6.21 17.67
CA ASP A 151 -7.62 -5.97 17.16
C ASP A 151 -8.64 -5.58 18.24
N ALA A 152 -8.18 -5.09 19.39
CA ALA A 152 -9.04 -4.61 20.44
C ALA A 152 -9.74 -3.30 20.00
N PRO A 153 -11.07 -3.17 20.17
CA PRO A 153 -11.78 -1.96 19.80
C PRO A 153 -11.35 -0.79 20.69
N LEU A 154 -10.80 0.26 20.07
CA LEU A 154 -10.32 1.47 20.74
C LEU A 154 -11.38 2.56 20.81
N ASN A 155 -12.19 2.69 19.76
CA ASN A 155 -13.27 3.67 19.66
C ASN A 155 -14.29 3.21 18.60
N VAL A 156 -15.57 3.50 18.85
CA VAL A 156 -16.66 3.32 17.88
C VAL A 156 -17.41 4.63 17.73
N THR A 157 -17.77 4.97 16.51
CA THR A 157 -18.61 6.12 16.19
C THR A 157 -19.92 5.63 15.60
N PHE A 158 -21.02 6.05 16.21
CA PHE A 158 -22.39 5.77 15.78
C PHE A 158 -23.05 7.04 15.26
N ILE A 159 -23.97 6.87 14.31
CA ILE A 159 -24.89 7.91 13.86
C ILE A 159 -26.32 7.42 14.09
N ARG A 160 -27.21 8.32 14.53
CA ARG A 160 -28.64 8.00 14.65
C ARG A 160 -29.21 7.72 13.25
N ALA A 161 -30.01 6.67 13.14
CA ALA A 161 -30.52 6.16 11.88
C ALA A 161 -32.05 5.90 11.98
N PRO A 162 -32.89 6.96 12.00
CA PRO A 162 -34.34 6.78 11.97
C PRO A 162 -34.76 6.22 10.61
N SER A 163 -35.93 5.57 10.57
CA SER A 163 -36.43 4.80 9.40
C SER A 163 -36.37 5.53 8.05
N HIS A 164 -36.58 6.85 8.03
CA HIS A 164 -36.59 7.67 6.82
C HIS A 164 -35.27 8.42 6.53
N ALA A 165 -34.25 8.32 7.39
CA ALA A 165 -33.01 9.05 7.19
C ALA A 165 -32.21 8.52 5.99
N LEU A 166 -31.68 9.45 5.19
CA LEU A 166 -30.80 9.12 4.06
C LEU A 166 -29.34 9.12 4.51
N LEU A 167 -28.75 7.92 4.58
CA LEU A 167 -27.41 7.71 5.11
C LEU A 167 -26.42 7.35 4.00
N LYS A 168 -25.20 7.87 4.13
CA LYS A 168 -24.07 7.52 3.25
C LYS A 168 -23.36 6.31 3.83
N VAL A 169 -23.49 5.15 3.19
CA VAL A 169 -23.01 3.86 3.71
C VAL A 169 -22.00 3.23 2.75
N ASP A 170 -20.90 2.71 3.29
CA ASP A 170 -19.95 1.86 2.57
C ASP A 170 -20.46 0.41 2.63
N VAL A 171 -21.17 -0.02 1.59
CA VAL A 171 -21.72 -1.39 1.53
C VAL A 171 -20.66 -2.35 0.99
N PRO A 172 -20.38 -3.48 1.67
CA PRO A 172 -19.41 -4.47 1.20
C PRO A 172 -19.93 -5.26 0.00
N LEU A 173 -19.00 -5.68 -0.87
CA LEU A 173 -19.26 -6.51 -2.03
C LEU A 173 -18.84 -7.95 -1.75
N VAL A 174 -19.74 -8.90 -1.99
CA VAL A 174 -19.48 -10.34 -1.86
C VAL A 174 -19.50 -10.95 -3.25
N TYR A 175 -18.36 -11.50 -3.68
CA TYR A 175 -18.22 -12.11 -4.99
C TYR A 175 -18.62 -13.58 -4.90
N ARG A 176 -19.56 -14.02 -5.76
CA ARG A 176 -20.05 -15.41 -5.81
C ARG A 176 -19.91 -16.00 -7.21
N GLY A 177 -19.87 -17.33 -7.28
CA GLY A 177 -19.78 -18.06 -8.54
C GLY A 177 -18.35 -18.14 -9.11
N GLU A 178 -17.32 -17.98 -8.29
CA GLU A 178 -15.91 -18.08 -8.74
C GLU A 178 -15.58 -19.47 -9.31
N ASP A 179 -16.21 -20.52 -8.79
CA ASP A 179 -16.03 -21.93 -9.15
C ASP A 179 -16.71 -22.32 -10.48
N VAL A 180 -17.81 -21.64 -10.82
CA VAL A 180 -18.58 -21.86 -12.06
C VAL A 180 -18.24 -20.87 -13.17
N CYS A 181 -17.54 -19.79 -12.82
CA CYS A 181 -17.20 -18.70 -13.73
C CYS A 181 -16.41 -19.20 -14.97
N PRO A 182 -16.94 -19.02 -16.20
CA PRO A 182 -16.31 -19.44 -17.44
C PRO A 182 -14.90 -18.84 -17.60
N GLY A 183 -14.72 -17.59 -17.17
CA GLY A 183 -13.43 -16.94 -17.29
C GLY A 183 -12.37 -17.55 -16.37
N LEU A 184 -12.71 -17.81 -15.10
CA LEU A 184 -11.78 -18.43 -14.16
C LEU A 184 -11.42 -19.87 -14.58
N ARG A 185 -12.40 -20.65 -15.06
CA ARG A 185 -12.17 -22.01 -15.59
C ARG A 185 -11.24 -22.05 -16.82
N LYS A 186 -11.24 -21.00 -17.63
CA LYS A 186 -10.34 -20.83 -18.79
C LYS A 186 -8.92 -20.35 -18.39
N GLY A 187 -8.58 -20.34 -17.10
CA GLY A 187 -7.26 -19.99 -16.59
C GLY A 187 -6.99 -18.49 -16.46
N SER A 188 -8.05 -17.65 -16.48
CA SER A 188 -7.92 -16.21 -16.18
C SER A 188 -7.97 -15.96 -14.66
N SER A 189 -7.48 -14.80 -14.23
CA SER A 189 -7.60 -14.35 -12.83
C SER A 189 -8.62 -13.22 -12.71
N LEU A 190 -9.41 -13.24 -11.63
CA LEU A 190 -10.32 -12.16 -11.27
C LEU A 190 -9.53 -11.07 -10.53
N ASN A 191 -9.56 -9.84 -11.05
CA ASN A 191 -9.01 -8.69 -10.36
C ASN A 191 -10.14 -7.88 -9.70
N THR A 192 -10.28 -8.02 -8.39
CA THR A 192 -11.22 -7.27 -7.55
C THR A 192 -10.70 -5.86 -7.30
N ILE A 193 -11.28 -4.87 -7.98
CA ILE A 193 -10.84 -3.46 -7.88
C ILE A 193 -11.43 -2.81 -6.63
N ARG A 194 -12.66 -3.21 -6.24
CA ARG A 194 -13.35 -2.67 -5.08
C ARG A 194 -13.93 -3.77 -4.20
N ARG A 195 -13.85 -3.57 -2.89
CA ARG A 195 -14.48 -4.44 -1.88
C ARG A 195 -15.68 -3.79 -1.19
N THR A 196 -15.86 -2.49 -1.37
CA THR A 196 -16.99 -1.72 -0.86
C THR A 196 -17.40 -0.64 -1.88
N VAL A 197 -18.66 -0.23 -1.84
CA VAL A 197 -19.20 0.86 -2.66
C VAL A 197 -20.03 1.79 -1.79
N LYS A 198 -19.88 3.11 -2.01
CA LYS A 198 -20.62 4.15 -1.30
C LYS A 198 -21.98 4.40 -1.95
N TYR A 199 -23.03 4.12 -1.21
CA TYR A 199 -24.40 4.45 -1.57
C TYR A 199 -24.99 5.49 -0.61
N LEU A 200 -25.91 6.29 -1.12
CA LEU A 200 -26.87 7.03 -0.32
C LEU A 200 -28.16 6.21 -0.28
N CYS A 201 -28.52 5.71 0.89
CA CYS A 201 -29.66 4.82 1.08
C CYS A 201 -30.52 5.24 2.27
N PRO A 202 -31.85 5.05 2.19
CA PRO A 202 -32.73 5.11 3.35
C PRO A 202 -32.32 4.05 4.39
N ALA A 203 -32.45 4.37 5.68
CA ALA A 203 -32.02 3.49 6.77
C ALA A 203 -32.68 2.11 6.72
N ASP A 204 -33.98 2.03 6.42
CA ASP A 204 -34.73 0.76 6.45
C ASP A 204 -34.30 -0.27 5.40
N VAL A 205 -33.63 0.17 4.33
CA VAL A 205 -33.22 -0.70 3.20
C VAL A 205 -31.71 -0.75 3.01
N ILE A 206 -30.93 -0.46 4.05
CA ILE A 206 -29.47 -0.63 3.99
C ILE A 206 -29.15 -2.13 3.81
N PRO A 207 -28.56 -2.54 2.68
CA PRO A 207 -28.18 -3.93 2.50
C PRO A 207 -26.93 -4.26 3.35
N PRO A 208 -26.86 -5.44 3.97
CA PRO A 208 -25.67 -5.88 4.71
C PRO A 208 -24.47 -6.11 3.78
N TYR A 209 -24.73 -6.47 2.52
CA TYR A 209 -23.76 -6.61 1.44
C TYR A 209 -24.49 -6.63 0.09
N ILE A 210 -23.74 -6.50 -0.99
CA ILE A 210 -24.22 -6.67 -2.36
C ILE A 210 -23.55 -7.90 -2.96
N ASP A 211 -24.36 -8.85 -3.41
CA ASP A 211 -23.86 -10.00 -4.17
C ASP A 211 -23.45 -9.57 -5.57
N VAL A 212 -22.21 -9.91 -5.93
CA VAL A 212 -21.64 -9.73 -7.25
C VAL A 212 -21.52 -11.11 -7.88
N ASP A 213 -22.41 -11.40 -8.81
CA ASP A 213 -22.45 -12.68 -9.53
C ASP A 213 -21.40 -12.69 -10.65
N LEU A 214 -20.49 -13.66 -10.58
CA LEU A 214 -19.42 -13.85 -11.55
C LEU A 214 -19.72 -15.00 -12.52
N SER A 215 -20.85 -15.70 -12.37
CA SER A 215 -21.15 -16.95 -13.09
C SER A 215 -21.23 -16.77 -14.61
N GLU A 216 -21.65 -15.59 -15.08
CA GLU A 216 -21.74 -15.28 -16.51
C GLU A 216 -20.54 -14.47 -17.03
N LEU A 217 -19.59 -14.12 -16.16
CA LEU A 217 -18.48 -13.25 -16.51
C LEU A 217 -17.46 -14.00 -17.37
N ASP A 218 -17.36 -13.65 -18.65
CA ASP A 218 -16.37 -14.27 -19.55
C ASP A 218 -15.05 -13.50 -19.54
N VAL A 219 -14.03 -14.15 -20.09
CA VAL A 219 -12.66 -13.67 -20.17
C VAL A 219 -12.62 -12.27 -20.82
N GLY A 220 -12.16 -11.26 -20.06
CA GLY A 220 -11.95 -9.87 -20.53
C GLY A 220 -13.11 -8.92 -20.33
N GLN A 221 -14.24 -9.44 -19.87
CA GLN A 221 -15.36 -8.61 -19.44
C GLN A 221 -15.06 -7.97 -18.07
N LYS A 222 -15.71 -6.84 -17.80
CA LYS A 222 -15.64 -6.12 -16.53
C LYS A 222 -17.05 -5.93 -16.00
N LEU A 223 -17.22 -6.04 -14.70
CA LEU A 223 -18.41 -5.57 -14.02
C LEU A 223 -18.16 -4.14 -13.54
N THR A 224 -19.09 -3.26 -13.82
CA THR A 224 -19.11 -1.85 -13.43
C THR A 224 -20.08 -1.64 -12.28
N MET A 225 -20.09 -0.44 -11.71
CA MET A 225 -21.06 -0.11 -10.64
C MET A 225 -22.51 -0.10 -11.14
N ALA A 226 -22.72 0.07 -12.44
CA ALA A 226 -24.05 -0.04 -13.05
C ALA A 226 -24.61 -1.47 -12.99
N ASP A 227 -23.74 -2.48 -13.02
CA ASP A 227 -24.12 -3.89 -13.10
C ASP A 227 -24.45 -4.50 -11.73
N LEU A 228 -24.29 -3.72 -10.65
CA LEU A 228 -24.60 -4.15 -9.29
C LEU A 228 -26.12 -4.21 -9.09
N LYS A 229 -26.62 -5.40 -8.74
CA LYS A 229 -28.01 -5.60 -8.35
C LYS A 229 -28.24 -4.95 -6.98
N VAL A 230 -28.88 -3.78 -6.98
CA VAL A 230 -29.22 -3.02 -5.77
C VAL A 230 -30.69 -2.60 -5.77
N HIS A 231 -31.25 -2.34 -4.59
CA HIS A 231 -32.61 -1.81 -4.49
C HIS A 231 -32.71 -0.45 -5.21
N PRO A 232 -33.81 -0.15 -5.93
CA PRO A 232 -34.00 1.14 -6.62
C PRO A 232 -33.88 2.40 -5.75
N ALA A 233 -33.96 2.27 -4.43
CA ALA A 233 -33.87 3.37 -3.48
C ALA A 233 -32.41 3.77 -3.19
N LEU A 234 -31.45 2.91 -3.54
CA LEU A 234 -30.02 3.15 -3.36
C LEU A 234 -29.48 4.06 -4.46
N LYS A 235 -28.98 5.24 -4.09
CA LYS A 235 -28.36 6.20 -5.01
C LYS A 235 -26.83 6.06 -4.96
N LEU A 236 -26.22 5.71 -6.08
CA LEU A 236 -24.76 5.62 -6.21
C LEU A 236 -24.12 7.01 -6.15
N LEU A 237 -23.09 7.18 -5.33
CA LEU A 237 -22.39 8.47 -5.17
C LEU A 237 -21.20 8.68 -6.11
N LYS A 238 -20.84 7.66 -6.91
CA LYS A 238 -19.71 7.67 -7.84
C LYS A 238 -20.19 7.38 -9.27
N SER A 239 -19.29 7.52 -10.25
CA SER A 239 -19.63 7.26 -11.65
C SER A 239 -20.00 5.79 -11.86
N LYS A 240 -21.10 5.56 -12.60
CA LYS A 240 -21.65 4.24 -12.91
C LYS A 240 -20.68 3.37 -13.73
N ASP A 241 -19.81 4.00 -14.53
CA ASP A 241 -18.90 3.32 -15.46
C ASP A 241 -17.62 2.80 -14.79
N GLU A 242 -17.42 3.12 -13.51
CA GLU A 242 -16.24 2.68 -12.77
C GLU A 242 -16.28 1.16 -12.55
N PRO A 243 -15.19 0.43 -12.85
CA PRO A 243 -15.16 -1.02 -12.73
C PRO A 243 -15.07 -1.46 -11.27
N VAL A 244 -15.88 -2.45 -10.92
CA VAL A 244 -15.92 -3.13 -9.62
C VAL A 244 -14.94 -4.31 -9.61
N CYS A 245 -14.98 -5.13 -10.65
CA CYS A 245 -14.02 -6.19 -10.91
C CYS A 245 -13.84 -6.39 -12.42
N LYS A 246 -12.73 -7.01 -12.81
CA LYS A 246 -12.48 -7.33 -14.22
C LYS A 246 -11.82 -8.69 -14.34
N HIS A 247 -12.21 -9.41 -15.38
CA HIS A 247 -11.53 -10.63 -15.80
C HIS A 247 -10.34 -10.31 -16.67
N HIS A 248 -9.20 -10.90 -16.33
CA HIS A 248 -7.96 -10.63 -17.02
C HIS A 248 -7.66 -11.71 -18.06
N ILE A 249 -7.86 -11.41 -19.35
CA ILE A 249 -7.42 -12.30 -20.44
C ILE A 249 -5.90 -12.31 -20.53
N PRO A 250 -5.21 -13.47 -20.43
CA PRO A 250 -3.83 -13.57 -20.90
C PRO A 250 -3.82 -13.46 -22.45
N PRO A 251 -3.10 -12.50 -23.05
CA PRO A 251 -3.22 -12.23 -24.48
C PRO A 251 -2.71 -13.40 -25.34
N LYS A 252 -3.49 -13.81 -26.35
CA LYS A 252 -3.04 -14.68 -27.44
C LYS A 252 -2.10 -13.90 -28.37
N ARG A 253 -0.97 -14.52 -28.70
CA ARG A 253 0.16 -13.99 -29.47
C ARG A 253 -0.25 -13.66 -30.91
N LYS A 254 -0.15 -12.38 -31.32
CA LYS A 254 -0.08 -11.97 -32.74
C LYS A 254 1.05 -10.96 -32.94
N ASN A 255 1.80 -11.14 -34.02
CA ASN A 255 3.04 -10.45 -34.35
C ASN A 255 2.84 -9.04 -34.93
N SER A 256 3.81 -8.18 -34.59
CA SER A 256 4.36 -7.00 -35.29
C SER A 256 3.55 -5.71 -35.47
N GLY A 257 4.09 -4.60 -34.91
CA GLY A 257 3.86 -3.20 -35.33
C GLY A 257 3.61 -2.21 -34.17
N SER A 258 4.62 -1.41 -33.77
CA SER A 258 4.60 -0.41 -32.67
C SER A 258 4.42 1.04 -33.18
N PRO A 259 4.31 2.11 -32.34
CA PRO A 259 3.70 2.27 -30.99
C PRO A 259 2.81 3.56 -30.83
N LYS A 260 1.86 3.58 -29.88
CA LYS A 260 1.39 4.80 -29.18
C LYS A 260 1.08 4.52 -27.69
N ILE A 261 1.33 5.52 -26.86
CA ILE A 261 1.55 5.52 -25.40
C ILE A 261 0.26 5.28 -24.57
N GLY A 262 0.26 4.31 -23.62
CA GLY A 262 -0.74 4.20 -22.53
C GLY A 262 -0.94 2.83 -21.83
N LYS A 263 -1.17 2.86 -20.50
CA LYS A 263 -1.56 1.81 -19.51
C LYS A 263 -0.47 0.88 -18.94
N ALA A 264 -0.55 0.68 -17.61
CA ALA A 264 0.35 -0.16 -16.82
C ALA A 264 0.27 -1.63 -17.28
N ASP A 265 1.39 -2.12 -17.78
CA ASP A 265 1.57 -3.45 -18.31
C ASP A 265 1.28 -4.50 -17.23
N VAL A 266 0.35 -5.41 -17.53
CA VAL A 266 0.39 -6.71 -16.87
C VAL A 266 1.59 -7.43 -17.45
N MET A 267 2.51 -7.76 -16.54
CA MET A 267 3.70 -8.55 -16.78
C MET A 267 3.29 -9.91 -17.40
N VAL A 268 3.23 -9.98 -18.75
CA VAL A 268 3.18 -11.21 -19.57
C VAL A 268 4.43 -12.06 -19.35
N LYS A 269 4.32 -13.21 -18.66
CA LYS A 269 5.48 -14.06 -18.35
C LYS A 269 6.39 -14.25 -19.55
N ASP A 270 7.71 -14.05 -19.39
CA ASP A 270 8.70 -14.11 -20.49
C ASP A 270 8.60 -15.45 -21.24
N PRO A 271 7.96 -15.51 -22.43
CA PRO A 271 7.77 -16.75 -23.16
C PRO A 271 9.04 -17.20 -23.88
N GLY A 272 10.10 -16.37 -23.88
CA GLY A 272 11.40 -16.68 -24.48
C GLY A 272 12.36 -17.37 -23.51
N GLY A 273 12.05 -17.38 -22.20
CA GLY A 273 12.95 -17.92 -21.19
C GLY A 273 14.36 -17.33 -21.27
N ARG A 274 14.46 -16.03 -21.60
CA ARG A 274 15.74 -15.32 -21.80
C ARG A 274 16.58 -15.36 -20.54
N PHE A 275 15.91 -15.25 -19.39
CA PHE A 275 16.53 -15.36 -18.08
C PHE A 275 16.28 -16.73 -17.46
N LYS A 276 17.35 -17.37 -17.00
CA LYS A 276 17.33 -18.67 -16.30
C LYS A 276 17.63 -18.54 -14.81
N SER A 277 18.12 -17.38 -14.38
CA SER A 277 18.41 -17.10 -12.98
C SER A 277 18.32 -15.62 -12.64
N ILE A 278 18.09 -15.33 -11.36
CA ILE A 278 18.11 -13.96 -10.82
C ILE A 278 19.07 -13.88 -9.64
N PHE A 279 19.93 -12.86 -9.62
CA PHE A 279 20.80 -12.52 -8.49
C PHE A 279 20.36 -11.18 -7.92
N ASN A 280 19.93 -11.17 -6.67
CA ASN A 280 19.34 -10.00 -6.05
C ASN A 280 20.22 -9.43 -4.95
N PHE A 281 20.52 -8.13 -5.03
CA PHE A 281 21.25 -7.33 -4.04
C PHE A 281 20.35 -6.16 -3.66
N GLY A 282 20.45 -5.67 -2.43
CA GLY A 282 19.60 -4.57 -1.98
C GLY A 282 19.35 -4.59 -0.48
N ASP A 283 18.29 -3.90 -0.07
CA ASP A 283 17.93 -3.75 1.33
C ASP A 283 16.56 -4.39 1.67
N SER A 284 15.84 -3.80 2.64
CA SER A 284 14.61 -4.31 3.24
C SER A 284 13.50 -4.73 2.28
N PRO A 285 13.18 -4.01 1.19
CA PRO A 285 12.09 -4.35 0.26
C PRO A 285 12.40 -5.55 -0.65
N SER A 286 13.66 -6.01 -0.70
CA SER A 286 14.06 -7.17 -1.52
C SER A 286 14.76 -8.28 -0.72
N ASP A 287 14.92 -8.13 0.61
CA ASP A 287 15.44 -9.17 1.49
C ASP A 287 14.46 -10.35 1.65
N THR A 288 14.83 -11.50 1.08
CA THR A 288 14.06 -12.75 1.11
C THR A 288 14.23 -13.57 2.39
N GLY A 289 15.00 -13.08 3.37
CA GLY A 289 15.17 -13.67 4.70
C GLY A 289 16.62 -13.78 5.21
N ASN A 290 17.58 -13.07 4.61
CA ASN A 290 18.97 -13.03 5.08
C ASN A 290 19.08 -12.34 6.44
N TYR A 291 18.38 -11.23 6.66
CA TYR A 291 18.43 -10.54 7.96
C TYR A 291 17.97 -11.42 9.11
N LEU A 292 16.91 -12.21 8.88
CA LEU A 292 16.47 -13.22 9.83
C LEU A 292 17.53 -14.32 10.04
N ALA A 293 18.17 -14.78 8.97
CA ALA A 293 19.19 -15.83 9.04
C ALA A 293 20.46 -15.40 9.80
N VAL A 294 20.79 -14.11 9.83
CA VAL A 294 21.87 -13.56 10.68
C VAL A 294 21.41 -13.19 12.09
N GLY A 295 20.18 -13.55 12.47
CA GLY A 295 19.65 -13.40 13.82
C GLY A 295 18.78 -12.16 14.05
N ALA A 296 18.65 -11.25 13.08
CA ALA A 296 17.88 -10.00 13.16
C ALA A 296 18.18 -9.19 14.43
N PRO A 297 19.42 -8.67 14.59
CA PRO A 297 19.94 -8.17 15.87
C PRO A 297 19.25 -6.91 16.41
N ARG A 298 18.72 -6.03 15.54
CA ARG A 298 18.10 -4.75 15.96
C ARG A 298 16.59 -4.68 15.69
N PHE A 299 16.07 -5.49 14.76
CA PHE A 299 14.64 -5.53 14.39
C PHE A 299 14.08 -6.95 14.50
N PRO A 300 13.97 -7.51 15.72
CA PRO A 300 13.55 -8.90 15.91
C PRO A 300 12.07 -9.13 15.59
N PHE A 301 11.24 -8.09 15.52
CA PHE A 301 9.80 -8.21 15.21
C PHE A 301 9.53 -8.82 13.84
N ILE A 302 10.48 -8.75 12.92
CA ILE A 302 10.40 -9.42 11.59
C ILE A 302 10.33 -10.97 11.70
N LYS A 303 10.59 -11.51 12.90
CA LYS A 303 10.41 -12.93 13.28
C LYS A 303 8.96 -13.30 13.60
N GLN A 304 8.04 -12.35 13.60
CA GLN A 304 6.66 -12.55 14.05
C GLN A 304 5.68 -12.25 12.90
N LEU A 305 4.41 -12.64 13.07
CA LEU A 305 3.35 -12.16 12.18
C LEU A 305 3.20 -10.63 12.35
N PRO A 306 2.87 -9.88 11.29
CA PRO A 306 2.31 -10.34 10.01
C PRO A 306 3.35 -10.72 8.93
N TYR A 307 4.65 -10.69 9.20
CA TYR A 307 5.72 -10.79 8.18
C TYR A 307 5.80 -12.14 7.44
N GLY A 308 4.98 -12.34 6.40
CA GLY A 308 4.86 -13.57 5.61
C GLY A 308 3.51 -14.29 5.75
N GLU A 309 2.56 -13.69 6.48
CA GLU A 309 1.23 -14.23 6.77
C GLU A 309 0.43 -14.62 5.52
N THR A 310 0.34 -13.75 4.51
CA THR A 310 -0.58 -13.89 3.37
C THR A 310 -0.24 -15.01 2.38
N ILE A 311 1.02 -15.42 2.29
CA ILE A 311 1.52 -16.39 1.29
C ILE A 311 2.19 -17.59 1.94
N PHE A 312 2.96 -17.35 3.01
CA PHE A 312 3.79 -18.39 3.62
C PHE A 312 3.18 -18.92 4.92
N MET A 313 2.13 -18.27 5.45
CA MET A 313 1.44 -18.62 6.69
C MET A 313 2.38 -18.73 7.91
N LYS A 314 3.56 -18.09 7.85
CA LYS A 314 4.56 -18.05 8.91
C LYS A 314 5.48 -16.86 8.74
N ALA A 315 6.13 -16.47 9.83
CA ALA A 315 7.16 -15.44 9.78
C ALA A 315 8.34 -15.88 8.89
N THR A 316 8.64 -15.08 7.86
CA THR A 316 9.71 -15.40 6.89
C THR A 316 10.96 -14.55 7.05
N GLY A 317 10.88 -13.45 7.81
CA GLY A 317 11.96 -12.46 7.87
C GLY A 317 11.94 -11.46 6.71
N ARG A 318 10.89 -11.46 5.89
CA ARG A 318 10.68 -10.52 4.79
C ARG A 318 9.95 -9.27 5.30
N SER A 319 10.28 -8.09 4.78
CA SER A 319 9.62 -6.82 5.14
C SER A 319 8.24 -6.64 4.49
N SER A 320 7.46 -7.72 4.42
CA SER A 320 6.16 -7.80 3.76
C SER A 320 5.33 -8.87 4.46
N ASP A 321 4.01 -8.74 4.39
CA ASP A 321 3.10 -9.80 4.83
C ASP A 321 3.06 -10.98 3.87
N GLY A 322 3.79 -10.94 2.75
CA GLY A 322 3.88 -12.04 1.80
C GLY A 322 5.02 -11.83 0.81
N ARG A 323 4.67 -11.52 -0.44
CA ARG A 323 5.62 -11.36 -1.54
C ARG A 323 6.36 -10.01 -1.49
N LEU A 324 7.58 -10.03 -2.01
CA LEU A 324 8.45 -8.88 -2.28
C LEU A 324 8.45 -8.57 -3.78
N ILE A 325 8.94 -7.39 -4.16
CA ILE A 325 9.06 -7.00 -5.58
C ILE A 325 9.82 -8.05 -6.40
N ILE A 326 10.86 -8.65 -5.82
CA ILE A 326 11.68 -9.66 -6.47
C ILE A 326 10.91 -10.97 -6.74
N ASP A 327 9.90 -11.30 -5.94
CA ASP A 327 9.06 -12.48 -6.16
C ASP A 327 8.13 -12.28 -7.37
N PHE A 328 7.62 -11.06 -7.57
CA PHE A 328 6.84 -10.73 -8.76
C PHE A 328 7.70 -10.78 -10.02
N ILE A 329 8.95 -10.33 -9.96
CA ILE A 329 9.91 -10.45 -11.05
C ILE A 329 10.21 -11.93 -11.34
N ALA A 330 10.46 -12.74 -10.32
CA ALA A 330 10.70 -14.18 -10.47
C ALA A 330 9.49 -14.89 -11.10
N ASP A 331 8.29 -14.63 -10.60
CA ASP A 331 7.05 -15.22 -11.12
C ASP A 331 6.80 -14.83 -12.59
N TYR A 332 7.07 -13.57 -12.94
CA TYR A 332 7.04 -13.11 -14.33
C TYR A 332 8.05 -13.83 -15.22
N LEU A 333 9.27 -14.08 -14.73
CA LEU A 333 10.29 -14.80 -15.48
C LEU A 333 10.08 -16.33 -15.46
N GLY A 334 9.05 -16.83 -14.79
CA GLY A 334 8.80 -18.27 -14.64
C GLY A 334 9.84 -18.98 -13.77
N LEU A 335 10.47 -18.23 -12.85
CA LEU A 335 11.51 -18.72 -11.95
C LEU A 335 10.96 -18.91 -10.53
N PRO A 336 11.52 -19.85 -9.73
CA PRO A 336 11.15 -19.99 -8.33
C PRO A 336 11.58 -18.77 -7.51
N PHE A 337 10.95 -18.57 -6.35
CA PHE A 337 11.36 -17.52 -5.42
C PHE A 337 12.80 -17.71 -4.96
N LEU A 338 13.52 -16.61 -4.86
CA LEU A 338 14.94 -16.64 -4.53
C LEU A 338 15.11 -17.01 -3.05
N PRO A 339 15.93 -18.03 -2.75
CA PRO A 339 16.33 -18.31 -1.38
C PRO A 339 17.33 -17.25 -0.88
N PRO A 340 17.34 -16.97 0.44
CA PRO A 340 18.35 -16.11 1.05
C PRO A 340 19.69 -16.85 1.13
N TYR A 341 20.76 -16.21 0.64
CA TYR A 341 22.12 -16.74 0.64
C TYR A 341 22.56 -17.33 1.98
N ARG A 342 22.25 -16.66 3.09
CA ARG A 342 22.65 -17.06 4.45
C ARG A 342 22.04 -18.39 4.90
N LYS A 343 20.97 -18.87 4.27
CA LYS A 343 20.40 -20.21 4.51
C LYS A 343 20.93 -21.29 3.57
N LEU A 344 21.69 -20.90 2.54
CA LEU A 344 22.31 -21.83 1.58
C LEU A 344 23.75 -22.21 1.95
N VAL A 345 24.39 -21.49 2.88
CA VAL A 345 25.74 -21.82 3.34
C VAL A 345 25.70 -23.19 4.02
N GLY A 346 26.32 -24.20 3.38
CA GLY A 346 26.27 -25.60 3.82
C GLY A 346 24.96 -26.34 3.46
N GLY A 347 24.10 -25.73 2.63
CA GLY A 347 22.79 -26.24 2.23
C GLY A 347 22.70 -26.69 0.76
N PRO A 348 21.48 -26.79 0.20
CA PRO A 348 21.25 -27.32 -1.14
C PRO A 348 21.80 -26.42 -2.25
N TYR A 349 22.26 -27.04 -3.34
CA TYR A 349 22.70 -26.35 -4.56
C TYR A 349 21.51 -25.70 -5.29
N VAL A 350 21.65 -24.43 -5.69
CA VAL A 350 20.57 -23.66 -6.36
C VAL A 350 21.10 -23.00 -7.62
N LYS A 351 20.55 -23.39 -8.78
CA LYS A 351 20.93 -22.89 -10.12
C LYS A 351 19.96 -21.85 -10.70
N THR A 352 18.88 -21.55 -10.00
CA THR A 352 17.82 -20.63 -10.47
C THR A 352 17.97 -19.21 -9.91
N GLY A 353 18.98 -18.95 -9.07
CA GLY A 353 19.23 -17.65 -8.48
C GLY A 353 19.25 -17.62 -6.96
N VAL A 354 19.80 -16.54 -6.40
CA VAL A 354 20.00 -16.35 -4.96
C VAL A 354 19.83 -14.86 -4.62
N SER A 355 19.25 -14.59 -3.45
CA SER A 355 19.19 -13.23 -2.90
C SER A 355 20.28 -13.00 -1.86
N PHE A 356 21.05 -11.95 -2.06
CA PHE A 356 22.06 -11.39 -1.16
C PHE A 356 21.57 -10.15 -0.41
N ALA A 357 20.43 -9.57 -0.81
CA ALA A 357 19.81 -8.43 -0.13
C ALA A 357 19.59 -8.68 1.37
N VAL A 358 19.75 -7.63 2.19
CA VAL A 358 19.61 -7.69 3.67
C VAL A 358 18.84 -6.48 4.19
N PHE A 359 17.85 -6.72 5.05
CA PHE A 359 17.12 -5.66 5.74
C PHE A 359 18.05 -4.60 6.35
N GLY A 360 17.73 -3.33 6.08
CA GLY A 360 18.41 -2.18 6.65
C GLY A 360 19.83 -1.97 6.12
N ALA A 361 20.25 -2.71 5.08
CA ALA A 361 21.55 -2.53 4.45
C ALA A 361 21.72 -1.12 3.87
N THR A 362 22.94 -0.62 3.94
CA THR A 362 23.37 0.65 3.35
C THR A 362 24.18 0.38 2.09
N ALA A 363 24.19 1.35 1.17
CA ALA A 363 25.12 1.29 0.04
C ALA A 363 26.56 1.50 0.51
N LEU A 364 26.76 2.45 1.42
CA LEU A 364 28.04 2.73 2.08
C LEU A 364 28.36 1.70 3.15
N ASP A 365 29.65 1.46 3.37
CA ASP A 365 30.12 0.55 4.41
C ASP A 365 29.96 1.15 5.82
N PRO A 366 29.84 0.30 6.86
CA PRO A 366 29.66 0.75 8.24
C PRO A 366 30.69 1.79 8.70
N ASP A 367 31.94 1.68 8.25
CA ASP A 367 33.05 2.59 8.59
C ASP A 367 32.71 4.06 8.27
N PHE A 368 31.99 4.31 7.18
CA PHE A 368 31.50 5.66 6.86
C PHE A 368 30.62 6.18 8.00
N PHE A 369 29.64 5.41 8.44
CA PHE A 369 28.74 5.82 9.51
C PHE A 369 29.43 5.90 10.87
N TYR A 370 30.41 5.04 11.18
CA TYR A 370 31.23 5.18 12.38
C TYR A 370 32.01 6.51 12.37
N SER A 371 32.58 6.91 11.24
CA SER A 371 33.27 8.21 11.10
C SER A 371 32.36 9.41 11.32
N GLN A 372 31.05 9.25 11.06
CA GLN A 372 30.03 10.27 11.25
C GLN A 372 29.31 10.16 12.62
N ASN A 373 29.80 9.31 13.54
CA ASN A 373 29.15 8.99 14.83
C ASN A 373 27.74 8.39 14.72
N LEU A 374 27.42 7.76 13.59
CA LEU A 374 26.14 7.11 13.29
C LEU A 374 26.20 5.58 13.40
N GLY A 375 27.38 4.97 13.54
CA GLY A 375 27.54 3.50 13.60
C GLY A 375 26.58 2.75 14.56
N PRO A 376 26.35 3.23 15.81
CA PRO A 376 25.39 2.60 16.73
C PRO A 376 23.94 2.58 16.25
N THR A 377 23.59 3.32 15.19
CA THR A 377 22.22 3.41 14.64
C THR A 377 21.99 2.52 13.42
N LEU A 378 23.03 1.89 12.86
CA LEU A 378 22.93 0.98 11.71
C LEU A 378 22.04 -0.23 12.00
N TRP A 379 21.22 -0.71 11.08
CA TRP A 379 20.39 -1.90 11.35
C TRP A 379 21.11 -3.22 11.16
N THR A 380 22.09 -3.21 10.25
CA THR A 380 22.99 -4.32 9.93
C THR A 380 24.33 -3.75 9.48
N ASN A 381 25.37 -4.57 9.53
CA ASN A 381 26.68 -4.28 8.92
C ASN A 381 26.83 -4.88 7.52
N ASP A 382 25.78 -5.56 7.01
CA ASP A 382 25.78 -6.25 5.71
C ASP A 382 25.52 -5.26 4.55
N SER A 383 26.42 -4.29 4.38
CA SER A 383 26.37 -3.29 3.31
C SER A 383 26.40 -3.91 1.91
N LEU A 384 26.13 -3.09 0.88
CA LEU A 384 26.15 -3.54 -0.51
C LEU A 384 27.48 -4.20 -0.92
N SER A 385 28.62 -3.70 -0.42
CA SER A 385 29.95 -4.29 -0.70
C SER A 385 30.07 -5.70 -0.11
N ILE A 386 29.54 -5.93 1.10
CA ILE A 386 29.50 -7.23 1.75
C ILE A 386 28.64 -8.21 0.96
N GLN A 387 27.48 -7.76 0.47
CA GLN A 387 26.60 -8.56 -0.39
C GLN A 387 27.29 -8.98 -1.70
N VAL A 388 28.06 -8.07 -2.33
CA VAL A 388 28.89 -8.40 -3.50
C VAL A 388 29.96 -9.43 -3.13
N GLY A 389 30.59 -9.30 -1.95
CA GLY A 389 31.53 -10.29 -1.43
C GLY A 389 30.91 -11.68 -1.23
N TRP A 390 29.66 -11.74 -0.76
CA TRP A 390 28.90 -12.99 -0.67
C TRP A 390 28.65 -13.61 -2.04
N PHE A 391 28.30 -12.80 -3.04
CA PHE A 391 28.16 -13.28 -4.40
C PHE A 391 29.46 -13.86 -4.96
N LYS A 392 30.60 -13.19 -4.76
CA LYS A 392 31.91 -13.71 -5.19
C LYS A 392 32.24 -15.06 -4.55
N LYS A 393 31.93 -15.22 -3.26
CA LYS A 393 32.08 -16.50 -2.54
C LYS A 393 31.13 -17.57 -3.04
N TRP A 394 29.88 -17.20 -3.33
CA TRP A 394 28.87 -18.12 -3.84
C TRP A 394 29.15 -18.56 -5.28
N LYS A 395 29.65 -17.65 -6.12
CA LYS A 395 29.94 -17.89 -7.54
C LYS A 395 30.81 -19.12 -7.78
N SER A 396 31.81 -19.37 -6.94
CA SER A 396 32.67 -20.56 -7.07
C SER A 396 31.91 -21.88 -6.94
N SER A 397 30.73 -21.87 -6.31
CA SER A 397 29.87 -23.06 -6.23
C SER A 397 29.09 -23.33 -7.51
N ILE A 398 28.87 -22.33 -8.38
CA ILE A 398 28.03 -22.46 -9.58
C ILE A 398 28.83 -22.59 -10.88
N CYS A 399 29.97 -21.92 -10.97
CA CYS A 399 30.85 -21.93 -12.13
C CYS A 399 32.31 -21.72 -11.68
N THR A 400 33.24 -22.41 -12.34
CA THR A 400 34.66 -22.38 -11.93
C THR A 400 35.55 -21.72 -12.97
N THR A 401 35.25 -21.92 -14.24
CA THR A 401 35.99 -21.29 -15.34
C THR A 401 35.31 -20.01 -15.82
N LYS A 402 36.09 -19.08 -16.39
CA LYS A 402 35.55 -17.84 -16.95
C LYS A 402 34.48 -18.11 -18.02
N GLN A 403 34.72 -19.08 -18.90
CA GLN A 403 33.80 -19.44 -19.98
C GLN A 403 32.47 -20.00 -19.46
N GLU A 404 32.50 -20.85 -18.42
CA GLU A 404 31.28 -21.35 -17.75
C GLU A 404 30.49 -20.20 -17.13
N CYS A 405 31.16 -19.33 -16.38
CA CYS A 405 30.54 -18.21 -15.72
C CYS A 405 29.92 -17.23 -16.73
N ASP A 406 30.65 -16.88 -17.80
CA ASP A 406 30.17 -15.98 -18.85
C ASP A 406 28.95 -16.57 -19.55
N GLY A 407 28.97 -17.87 -19.88
CA GLY A 407 27.84 -18.57 -20.49
C GLY A 407 26.60 -18.58 -19.60
N TYR A 408 26.78 -18.84 -18.30
CA TYR A 408 25.71 -18.87 -17.32
C TYR A 408 25.12 -17.46 -17.09
N PHE A 409 25.97 -16.49 -16.75
CA PHE A 409 25.56 -15.12 -16.40
C PHE A 409 25.01 -14.31 -17.57
N LYS A 410 25.32 -14.68 -18.81
CA LYS A 410 24.67 -14.10 -20.00
C LYS A 410 23.14 -14.28 -20.01
N THR A 411 22.66 -15.34 -19.36
CA THR A 411 21.21 -15.64 -19.19
C THR A 411 20.72 -15.34 -17.76
N SER A 412 21.45 -14.56 -16.99
CA SER A 412 21.08 -14.15 -15.63
C SER A 412 20.66 -12.69 -15.59
N LEU A 413 19.70 -12.39 -14.71
CA LEU A 413 19.30 -11.03 -14.34
C LEU A 413 19.92 -10.67 -13.00
N PHE A 414 20.63 -9.55 -12.94
CA PHE A 414 21.19 -9.00 -11.71
C PHE A 414 20.38 -7.77 -11.28
N MET A 415 19.71 -7.87 -10.14
CA MET A 415 18.99 -6.76 -9.50
C MET A 415 19.90 -6.14 -8.45
N VAL A 416 20.28 -4.88 -8.62
CA VAL A 416 21.20 -4.15 -7.71
C VAL A 416 20.43 -3.04 -6.99
N GLY A 417 19.48 -3.45 -6.16
CA GLY A 417 18.69 -2.55 -5.33
C GLY A 417 17.19 -2.90 -5.25
N GLU A 418 16.38 -2.07 -4.59
CA GLU A 418 16.75 -0.74 -4.07
C GLU A 418 17.80 -0.80 -2.95
N ILE A 419 18.68 0.20 -2.92
CA ILE A 419 19.79 0.34 -1.97
C ILE A 419 20.25 1.80 -1.99
N GLY A 420 20.63 2.34 -0.83
CA GLY A 420 21.00 3.76 -0.69
C GLY A 420 19.94 4.58 0.06
N GLY A 421 18.71 4.09 0.19
CA GLY A 421 17.70 4.72 1.04
C GLY A 421 18.12 4.83 2.50
N ASN A 422 18.73 3.77 3.06
CA ASN A 422 19.11 3.73 4.48
C ASN A 422 20.26 4.67 4.82
N ASP A 423 21.13 4.97 3.85
CA ASP A 423 22.20 5.96 3.99
C ASP A 423 21.65 7.36 4.30
N TYR A 424 20.40 7.63 3.92
CA TYR A 424 19.66 8.85 4.26
C TYR A 424 18.70 8.65 5.45
N ASN A 425 18.00 7.51 5.50
CA ASN A 425 17.05 7.21 6.57
C ASN A 425 17.71 7.27 7.95
N ILE A 426 18.95 6.79 8.06
CA ILE A 426 19.67 6.76 9.34
C ILE A 426 19.84 8.18 9.94
N PRO A 427 20.52 9.13 9.28
CA PRO A 427 20.67 10.48 9.84
C PRO A 427 19.32 11.22 9.97
N PHE A 428 18.36 10.99 9.08
CA PHE A 428 17.06 11.67 9.18
C PHE A 428 16.20 11.17 10.34
N LEU A 429 16.15 9.86 10.58
CA LEU A 429 15.29 9.29 11.62
C LEU A 429 15.93 9.28 13.00
N PHE A 430 17.24 9.03 13.10
CA PHE A 430 17.89 8.83 14.40
C PHE A 430 18.52 10.10 14.97
N THR A 431 19.03 11.00 14.13
CA THR A 431 19.64 12.26 14.59
C THR A 431 18.86 13.50 14.18
N ARG A 432 17.78 13.34 13.38
CA ARG A 432 17.02 14.45 12.78
C ARG A 432 17.91 15.44 12.05
N ALA A 433 18.97 14.94 11.41
CA ALA A 433 19.91 15.79 10.71
C ALA A 433 19.19 16.65 9.65
N PRO A 434 19.54 17.94 9.51
CA PRO A 434 18.98 18.78 8.47
C PRO A 434 19.42 18.28 7.09
N ILE A 435 18.57 18.49 6.09
CA ILE A 435 18.81 18.02 4.71
C ILE A 435 20.14 18.50 4.13
N GLN A 436 20.61 19.68 4.54
CA GLN A 436 21.88 20.26 4.12
C GLN A 436 23.09 19.45 4.59
N GLN A 437 23.00 18.75 5.72
CA GLN A 437 24.07 17.89 6.22
C GLN A 437 24.07 16.51 5.57
N VAL A 438 22.90 16.01 5.15
CA VAL A 438 22.76 14.69 4.53
C VAL A 438 22.93 14.73 3.00
N ARG A 439 22.58 15.84 2.35
CA ARG A 439 22.73 16.00 0.90
C ARG A 439 24.15 15.71 0.38
N PRO A 440 25.24 16.09 1.07
CA PRO A 440 26.61 15.72 0.70
C PRO A 440 26.88 14.20 0.67
N PHE A 441 26.01 13.35 1.23
CA PHE A 441 26.20 11.90 1.17
C PHE A 441 25.90 11.35 -0.24
N ILE A 442 25.09 12.05 -1.05
CA ILE A 442 24.62 11.58 -2.35
C ILE A 442 25.74 11.08 -3.27
N PRO A 443 26.83 11.85 -3.52
CA PRO A 443 27.90 11.39 -4.39
C PRO A 443 28.57 10.10 -3.91
N PHE A 444 28.77 9.94 -2.60
CA PHE A 444 29.37 8.73 -2.02
C PHE A 444 28.45 7.51 -2.18
N VAL A 445 27.16 7.66 -1.88
CA VAL A 445 26.17 6.59 -2.03
C VAL A 445 26.07 6.16 -3.49
N VAL A 446 25.96 7.12 -4.42
CA VAL A 446 25.93 6.84 -5.87
C VAL A 446 27.20 6.12 -6.31
N GLN A 447 28.37 6.56 -5.85
CA GLN A 447 29.64 5.92 -6.20
C GLN A 447 29.73 4.49 -5.67
N ALA A 448 29.23 4.21 -4.46
CA ALA A 448 29.19 2.85 -3.91
C ALA A 448 28.32 1.92 -4.77
N ILE A 449 27.15 2.38 -5.21
CA ILE A 449 26.27 1.61 -6.11
C ILE A 449 26.94 1.36 -7.48
N VAL A 450 27.61 2.38 -8.03
CA VAL A 450 28.36 2.26 -9.29
C VAL A 450 29.52 1.28 -9.15
N ASN A 451 30.24 1.30 -8.02
CA ASN A 451 31.35 0.38 -7.74
C ASN A 451 30.85 -1.06 -7.60
N ALA A 452 29.76 -1.30 -6.88
CA ALA A 452 29.15 -2.62 -6.75
C ALA A 452 28.68 -3.16 -8.11
N THR A 453 28.00 -2.32 -8.90
CA THR A 453 27.60 -2.63 -10.27
C THR A 453 28.82 -2.90 -11.16
N THR A 454 29.94 -2.22 -10.90
CA THR A 454 31.21 -2.43 -11.61
C THR A 454 31.81 -3.78 -11.32
N ALA A 455 31.95 -4.11 -10.04
CA ALA A 455 32.43 -5.40 -9.60
C ALA A 455 31.57 -6.55 -10.15
N LEU A 456 30.23 -6.43 -10.15
CA LEU A 456 29.37 -7.49 -10.70
C LEU A 456 29.60 -7.72 -12.20
N ILE A 457 29.82 -6.65 -12.97
CA ILE A 457 30.13 -6.78 -14.41
C ILE A 457 31.50 -7.41 -14.63
N GLU A 458 32.50 -7.05 -13.82
CA GLU A 458 33.82 -7.70 -13.87
C GLU A 458 33.75 -9.19 -13.54
N GLU A 459 32.78 -9.58 -12.70
CA GLU A 459 32.48 -10.98 -12.39
C GLU A 459 31.64 -11.70 -13.46
N GLY A 460 31.25 -11.02 -14.55
CA GLY A 460 30.55 -11.60 -15.71
C GLY A 460 29.07 -11.22 -15.84
N ALA A 461 28.54 -10.35 -14.98
CA ALA A 461 27.16 -9.89 -15.11
C ALA A 461 26.94 -9.10 -16.42
N VAL A 462 25.91 -9.48 -17.17
CA VAL A 462 25.57 -8.85 -18.47
C VAL A 462 24.27 -8.05 -18.40
N ASN A 463 23.24 -8.58 -17.75
CA ASN A 463 21.93 -7.94 -17.67
C ASN A 463 21.71 -7.44 -16.24
N LEU A 464 21.82 -6.14 -16.03
CA LEU A 464 21.71 -5.50 -14.72
C LEU A 464 20.55 -4.51 -14.69
N VAL A 465 19.85 -4.47 -13.57
CA VAL A 465 18.84 -3.44 -13.26
C VAL A 465 19.25 -2.79 -11.95
N VAL A 466 19.46 -1.47 -12.00
CA VAL A 466 19.83 -0.66 -10.84
C VAL A 466 18.67 0.32 -10.57
N PRO A 467 17.72 -0.02 -9.67
CA PRO A 467 16.68 0.92 -9.27
C PRO A 467 17.27 2.08 -8.46
N GLY A 468 16.68 3.26 -8.60
CA GLY A 468 16.96 4.39 -7.72
C GLY A 468 16.08 4.36 -6.46
N ASN A 469 16.32 5.32 -5.56
CA ASN A 469 15.56 5.47 -4.34
C ASN A 469 14.10 5.87 -4.62
N LEU A 470 13.20 5.31 -3.81
CA LEU A 470 11.79 5.69 -3.78
C LEU A 470 11.60 7.13 -3.22
N PRO A 471 10.43 7.77 -3.43
CA PRO A 471 10.13 9.08 -2.89
C PRO A 471 10.19 9.11 -1.34
N LEU A 472 11.33 9.54 -0.79
CA LEU A 472 11.61 9.51 0.65
C LEU A 472 10.59 10.31 1.48
N GLY A 473 10.08 11.42 0.95
CA GLY A 473 9.10 12.26 1.62
C GLY A 473 7.74 11.61 1.80
N CYS A 474 7.48 10.47 1.16
CA CYS A 474 6.28 9.67 1.32
C CYS A 474 6.45 8.49 2.29
N VAL A 475 7.64 8.30 2.86
CA VAL A 475 7.90 7.20 3.80
C VAL A 475 7.08 7.44 5.09
N PRO A 476 6.23 6.48 5.52
CA PRO A 476 5.38 6.66 6.70
C PRO A 476 6.15 6.99 7.98
N ALA A 477 7.35 6.43 8.15
CA ALA A 477 8.23 6.75 9.28
C ALA A 477 8.64 8.22 9.29
N TYR A 478 8.87 8.83 8.13
CA TYR A 478 9.19 10.25 8.01
C TYR A 478 7.98 11.10 8.34
N LEU A 479 6.82 10.80 7.75
CA LEU A 479 5.57 11.52 8.02
C LEU A 479 5.19 11.49 9.51
N THR A 480 5.50 10.39 10.19
CA THR A 480 5.31 10.26 11.64
C THR A 480 6.35 11.06 12.43
N ALA A 481 7.64 10.93 12.09
CA ALA A 481 8.72 11.62 12.79
C ALA A 481 8.66 13.14 12.67
N TYR A 482 8.11 13.66 11.56
CA TYR A 482 8.01 15.08 11.24
C TYR A 482 6.58 15.65 11.36
N GLN A 483 5.63 14.92 11.97
CA GLN A 483 4.20 15.30 12.03
C GLN A 483 3.92 16.72 12.59
N GLY A 484 4.84 17.30 13.37
CA GLY A 484 4.75 18.68 13.90
C GLY A 484 5.39 19.77 13.03
N ALA A 485 5.93 19.43 11.85
CA ALA A 485 6.47 20.40 10.91
C ALA A 485 5.38 21.32 10.34
N ASN A 486 5.78 22.50 9.87
CA ASN A 486 4.86 23.47 9.28
C ASN A 486 4.09 22.83 8.11
N GLN A 487 2.80 23.16 7.95
CA GLN A 487 1.94 22.61 6.92
C GLN A 487 2.44 22.89 5.50
N SER A 488 3.24 23.95 5.32
CA SER A 488 3.96 24.25 4.07
C SER A 488 5.06 23.25 3.70
N THR A 489 5.49 22.39 4.64
CA THR A 489 6.46 21.30 4.41
C THR A 489 5.84 20.14 3.63
N TYR A 490 4.52 20.00 3.71
CA TYR A 490 3.77 18.92 3.10
C TYR A 490 3.13 19.38 1.80
N ASN A 491 3.27 18.55 0.78
CA ASN A 491 2.56 18.74 -0.46
C ASN A 491 1.06 18.56 -0.22
N PRO A 492 0.21 19.56 -0.49
CA PRO A 492 -1.22 19.49 -0.17
C PRO A 492 -1.98 18.44 -1.00
N LYS A 493 -1.41 18.01 -2.15
CA LYS A 493 -2.03 17.01 -3.02
C LYS A 493 -1.68 15.59 -2.61
N THR A 494 -0.43 15.34 -2.21
CA THR A 494 0.07 13.98 -1.94
C THR A 494 0.23 13.67 -0.46
N GLY A 495 0.28 14.69 0.41
CA GLY A 495 0.60 14.54 1.83
C GLY A 495 2.07 14.21 2.10
N CYS A 496 2.93 14.17 1.07
CA CYS A 496 4.35 13.87 1.21
C CYS A 496 5.19 15.14 1.39
N MET A 497 6.39 15.01 1.95
CA MET A 497 7.31 16.14 2.08
C MET A 497 8.15 16.36 0.82
N ASP A 498 7.98 17.53 0.18
CA ASP A 498 8.60 17.81 -1.13
C ASP A 498 10.13 17.91 -1.06
N SER A 499 10.70 18.39 0.05
CA SER A 499 12.15 18.51 0.23
C SER A 499 12.87 17.16 0.23
N PHE A 500 12.31 16.15 0.92
CA PHE A 500 12.85 14.79 0.93
C PHE A 500 12.65 14.08 -0.42
N ASN A 501 11.51 14.30 -1.07
CA ASN A 501 11.30 13.81 -2.44
C ASN A 501 12.29 14.44 -3.42
N ALA A 502 12.62 15.72 -3.28
CA ALA A 502 13.63 16.39 -4.09
C ALA A 502 15.03 15.79 -3.88
N LEU A 503 15.38 15.38 -2.66
CA LEU A 503 16.63 14.66 -2.36
C LEU A 503 16.70 13.32 -3.13
N SER A 504 15.66 12.48 -3.01
CA SER A 504 15.60 11.19 -3.71
C SER A 504 15.63 11.35 -5.23
N LYS A 505 14.96 12.37 -5.77
CA LYS A 505 15.00 12.70 -7.20
C LYS A 505 16.41 13.12 -7.63
N HIS A 506 17.11 13.90 -6.81
CA HIS A 506 18.48 14.33 -7.10
C HIS A 506 19.46 13.15 -7.07
N HIS A 507 19.35 12.26 -6.07
CA HIS A 507 20.08 11.00 -6.06
C HIS A 507 19.85 10.22 -7.36
N ASN A 508 18.58 9.99 -7.74
CA ASN A 508 18.25 9.19 -8.92
C ASN A 508 18.81 9.81 -10.21
N GLN A 509 18.78 11.13 -10.33
CA GLN A 509 19.40 11.84 -11.45
C GLN A 509 20.92 11.62 -11.51
N MET A 510 21.61 11.74 -10.38
CA MET A 510 23.05 11.50 -10.31
C MET A 510 23.41 10.04 -10.60
N LEU A 511 22.63 9.09 -10.09
CA LEU A 511 22.82 7.66 -10.34
C LEU A 511 22.69 7.33 -11.84
N ILE A 512 21.63 7.83 -12.49
CA ILE A 512 21.44 7.64 -13.94
C ILE A 512 22.63 8.21 -14.72
N GLN A 513 23.07 9.43 -14.40
CA GLN A 513 24.21 10.06 -15.07
C GLN A 513 25.51 9.27 -14.88
N ALA A 514 25.77 8.78 -13.66
CA ALA A 514 26.98 8.03 -13.35
C ALA A 514 27.01 6.66 -14.07
N LEU A 515 25.87 5.96 -14.13
CA LEU A 515 25.75 4.70 -14.87
C LEU A 515 25.89 4.91 -16.39
N GLN A 516 25.28 5.96 -16.96
CA GLN A 516 25.36 6.25 -18.40
C GLN A 516 26.76 6.66 -18.86
N ARG A 517 27.49 7.47 -18.08
CA ARG A 517 28.89 7.84 -18.40
C ARG A 517 29.79 6.61 -18.55
N ARG A 518 29.51 5.56 -17.77
CA ARG A 518 30.24 4.30 -17.85
C ARG A 518 29.94 3.54 -19.15
N ASP A 519 28.68 3.51 -19.60
CA ASP A 519 28.32 2.88 -20.88
C ASP A 519 29.03 3.56 -22.05
N ILE A 520 29.21 4.88 -21.99
CA ILE A 520 29.96 5.66 -22.99
C ILE A 520 31.45 5.29 -22.98
N HIS A 521 32.09 5.15 -21.81
CA HIS A 521 33.50 4.75 -21.71
C HIS A 521 33.76 3.31 -22.21
N LYS A 522 32.75 2.43 -22.20
CA LYS A 522 32.85 1.07 -22.78
C LYS A 522 32.59 1.02 -24.30
N GLN A 523 31.91 2.01 -24.88
CA GLN A 523 31.58 2.06 -26.31
C GLN A 523 32.64 2.73 -27.20
N GLY A 524 33.79 3.16 -26.64
CA GLY A 524 34.92 3.66 -27.44
C GLY A 524 34.67 4.97 -28.20
N LEU A 525 33.66 5.75 -27.81
CA LEU A 525 33.43 7.09 -28.39
C LEU A 525 34.41 8.10 -27.77
N PRO A 526 34.97 9.04 -28.57
CA PRO A 526 36.04 9.91 -28.11
C PRO A 526 35.55 10.84 -26.99
N THR A 527 36.30 10.84 -25.89
CA THR A 527 36.17 11.79 -24.79
C THR A 527 36.43 13.19 -25.33
N TRP A 528 35.48 14.11 -25.18
CA TRP A 528 35.77 15.53 -25.26
C TRP A 528 36.73 15.87 -24.11
N THR A 529 38.01 15.95 -24.44
CA THR A 529 39.03 16.60 -23.62
C THR A 529 38.65 18.06 -23.47
N SER A 530 38.30 18.48 -22.26
CA SER A 530 38.41 19.88 -21.87
C SER A 530 39.62 20.01 -20.95
N THR A 531 40.77 20.16 -21.58
CA THR A 531 41.87 21.01 -21.08
C THR A 531 41.39 22.46 -21.23
N ALA A 532 41.08 23.18 -20.15
CA ALA A 532 41.99 24.01 -19.34
C ALA A 532 41.77 25.52 -19.66
N PRO A 533 42.45 26.48 -18.99
CA PRO A 533 42.10 27.18 -17.74
C PRO A 533 42.00 28.72 -18.00
N PRO A 534 42.19 29.71 -17.08
CA PRO A 534 42.82 29.76 -15.75
C PRO A 534 41.89 29.43 -14.57
#